data_AF-A0A6G7XWG5-F1
#
_entry.id   AF-A0A6G7XWG5-F1
#
_cell.length_a   1.000
_cell.length_b   1.000
_cell.length_c   1.000
_cell.angle_alpha   90.00
_cell.angle_beta   90.00
_cell.angle_gamma   90.00
#
_symmetry.space_group_name_H-M   'P 1'
#
loop_
_entity.id
_entity.type
_entity.pdbx_description
1 polymer ?
#
loop_
_entity_poly.entity_id
_entity_poly.type
_entity_poly.pdbx_seq_one_letter_code
_entity_poly.pdbx_strand_id
1 'polypeptide(L)'
;MTTSSSEPGSREGEPARPEGGIAQRLWTQLSAGLLDRVPREQRDTDAAFHRRRVVAWTTLAVGAVCLALTLRMDRASPYFTLATLGVACIWFVGSFASGKLHAGRISVSGQMRRPVWPPLILGAVLATVFVVGAFITRQIPPLAEQANNVLGFAEENSLLLLAVATLINGIAEEFFFRGALYASVKEPRQVLVTTVAYVVATLLTGNVMLAFAAAVIGVVTGLQRRSTGGLVAPIITHLTWSMTMLFVLPLIF
;
A
#
# COMPACT_ATOMS: atom_id res chain seq x y z
N MET A 1 -54.55 49.48 -25.39
CA MET A 1 -53.85 50.10 -24.24
C MET A 1 -53.30 48.96 -23.40
N THR A 2 -52.11 48.46 -23.73
CA THR A 2 -50.75 48.91 -23.32
C THR A 2 -50.29 48.27 -22.01
N THR A 3 -49.28 47.39 -22.16
CA THR A 3 -48.12 47.10 -21.28
C THR A 3 -48.42 46.51 -19.89
N SER A 4 -47.84 45.38 -19.49
CA SER A 4 -46.40 45.27 -19.21
C SER A 4 -45.92 43.81 -19.23
N SER A 5 -44.90 43.57 -20.04
CA SER A 5 -44.07 42.38 -20.11
C SER A 5 -42.89 42.55 -19.15
N SER A 6 -42.77 41.66 -18.16
CA SER A 6 -41.56 41.53 -17.32
C SER A 6 -40.72 40.35 -17.81
N GLU A 7 -39.62 40.63 -18.49
CA GLU A 7 -38.54 39.67 -18.73
C GLU A 7 -37.86 39.30 -17.40
N PRO A 8 -37.57 38.01 -17.13
CA PRO A 8 -36.58 37.65 -16.12
C PRO A 8 -35.20 37.77 -16.73
N GLY A 9 -34.39 38.66 -16.13
CA GLY A 9 -33.05 39.01 -16.54
C GLY A 9 -32.13 37.82 -16.80
N SER A 10 -31.24 38.06 -17.75
CA SER A 10 -30.00 37.33 -18.00
C SER A 10 -29.35 36.86 -16.70
N ARG A 11 -29.22 35.54 -16.53
CA ARG A 11 -28.29 34.95 -15.57
C ARG A 11 -26.89 35.35 -16.01
N GLU A 12 -26.37 36.41 -15.38
CA GLU A 12 -24.96 36.75 -15.40
C GLU A 12 -24.18 35.48 -15.05
N GLY A 13 -23.22 35.14 -15.91
CA GLY A 13 -22.35 33.99 -15.75
C GLY A 13 -21.66 34.06 -14.40
N GLU A 14 -21.96 33.07 -13.55
CA GLU A 14 -21.22 32.82 -12.33
C GLU A 14 -19.72 32.77 -12.69
N PRO A 15 -18.87 33.63 -12.11
CA PRO A 15 -17.45 33.63 -12.44
C PRO A 15 -16.89 32.24 -12.14
N ALA A 16 -16.32 31.60 -13.17
CA ALA A 16 -15.63 30.33 -13.02
C ALA A 16 -14.65 30.46 -11.85
N ARG A 17 -14.89 29.69 -10.78
CA ARG A 17 -14.03 29.70 -9.59
C ARG A 17 -12.59 29.49 -10.07
N PRO A 18 -11.62 30.28 -9.56
CA PRO A 18 -10.24 30.20 -10.04
C PRO A 18 -9.79 28.75 -9.92
N GLU A 19 -9.47 28.16 -11.06
CA GLU A 19 -8.91 26.83 -11.15
C GLU A 19 -7.62 26.82 -10.33
N GLY A 20 -7.69 26.26 -9.11
CA GLY A 20 -6.54 26.20 -8.23
C GLY A 20 -5.33 25.65 -8.97
N GLY A 21 -4.15 26.26 -8.75
CA GLY A 21 -2.92 25.88 -9.43
C GLY A 21 -2.61 24.40 -9.29
N ILE A 22 -1.71 23.87 -10.13
CA ILE A 22 -1.37 22.43 -10.18
C ILE A 22 -1.11 21.85 -8.78
N ALA A 23 -0.39 22.59 -7.93
CA ALA A 23 -0.12 22.21 -6.53
C ALA A 23 -1.40 22.05 -5.69
N GLN A 24 -2.39 22.95 -5.84
CA GLN A 24 -3.66 22.88 -5.10
C GLN A 24 -4.54 21.73 -5.58
N ARG A 25 -4.51 21.41 -6.88
CA ARG A 25 -5.18 20.22 -7.44
C ARG A 25 -4.54 18.94 -6.91
N LEU A 26 -3.22 18.88 -6.90
CA LEU A 26 -2.47 17.73 -6.36
C LEU A 26 -2.74 17.55 -4.87
N TRP A 27 -2.69 18.63 -4.09
CA TRP A 27 -2.99 18.60 -2.66
C TRP A 27 -4.41 18.09 -2.40
N THR A 28 -5.41 18.63 -3.09
CA THR A 28 -6.81 18.20 -2.95
C THR A 28 -6.98 16.71 -3.28
N GLN A 29 -6.30 16.20 -4.31
CA GLN A 29 -6.37 14.78 -4.68
C GLN A 29 -5.66 13.88 -3.66
N LEU A 30 -4.51 14.30 -3.15
CA LEU A 30 -3.77 13.56 -2.12
C LEU A 30 -4.52 13.55 -0.78
N SER A 31 -5.10 14.70 -0.38
CA SER A 31 -5.88 14.83 0.84
C SER A 31 -7.14 13.98 0.76
N ALA A 32 -7.89 14.02 -0.35
CA ALA A 32 -9.03 13.13 -0.56
C ALA A 32 -8.61 11.66 -0.52
N GLY A 33 -7.48 11.32 -1.14
CA GLY A 33 -6.90 9.98 -1.14
C GLY A 33 -6.39 9.47 0.21
N LEU A 34 -6.38 10.26 1.29
CA LEU A 34 -5.93 9.83 2.62
C LEU A 34 -6.95 10.12 3.73
N LEU A 35 -7.68 11.23 3.62
CA LEU A 35 -8.56 11.76 4.65
C LEU A 35 -10.01 11.35 4.43
N ASP A 36 -10.46 11.27 3.18
CA ASP A 36 -11.85 10.88 2.90
C ASP A 36 -12.07 9.41 3.25
N ARG A 37 -13.32 9.09 3.59
CA ARG A 37 -13.75 7.72 3.85
C ARG A 37 -14.84 7.38 2.86
N VAL A 38 -14.60 6.37 2.03
CA VAL A 38 -15.66 5.79 1.21
C VAL A 38 -16.51 4.88 2.11
N PRO A 39 -17.82 5.14 2.26
CA PRO A 39 -18.71 4.28 3.02
C PRO A 39 -18.64 2.84 2.50
N ARG A 40 -18.47 1.88 3.41
CA ARG A 40 -18.33 0.47 3.06
C ARG A 40 -19.71 -0.17 2.92
N GLU A 41 -20.09 -0.57 1.72
CA GLU A 41 -21.33 -1.34 1.47
C GLU A 41 -21.23 -2.83 1.84
N GLN A 42 -20.13 -3.26 2.46
CA GLN A 42 -19.91 -4.67 2.74
C GLN A 42 -20.46 -5.06 4.13
N ARG A 43 -21.75 -5.37 4.19
CA ARG A 43 -22.35 -6.11 5.30
C ARG A 43 -22.19 -7.62 5.03
N ASP A 44 -20.99 -8.14 5.29
CA ASP A 44 -20.80 -9.60 5.38
C ASP A 44 -21.75 -10.13 6.49
N THR A 45 -22.33 -11.32 6.31
CA THR A 45 -23.04 -11.99 7.41
C THR A 45 -22.07 -12.33 8.54
N ASP A 46 -22.54 -12.46 9.78
CA ASP A 46 -21.67 -12.75 10.93
C ASP A 46 -20.82 -14.01 10.72
N ALA A 47 -21.39 -15.06 10.11
CA ALA A 47 -20.67 -16.28 9.76
C ALA A 47 -19.58 -16.04 8.71
N ALA A 48 -19.86 -15.23 7.68
CA ALA A 48 -18.87 -14.89 6.66
C ALA A 48 -17.73 -14.03 7.23
N PHE A 49 -18.07 -13.09 8.13
CA PHE A 49 -17.09 -12.26 8.83
C PHE A 49 -16.19 -13.09 9.76
N HIS A 50 -16.78 -14.04 10.51
CA HIS A 50 -16.02 -14.95 11.36
C HIS A 50 -15.06 -15.82 10.55
N ARG A 51 -15.52 -16.43 9.45
CA ARG A 51 -14.67 -17.22 8.54
C ARG A 51 -13.52 -16.37 7.99
N ARG A 52 -13.83 -15.15 7.52
CA ARG A 52 -12.85 -14.19 7.01
C ARG A 52 -11.76 -13.90 8.05
N ARG A 53 -12.16 -13.71 9.31
CA ARG A 53 -11.26 -13.47 10.44
C ARG A 53 -10.37 -14.68 10.71
N VAL A 54 -10.93 -15.88 10.85
CA VAL A 54 -10.12 -17.08 11.09
C VAL A 54 -9.09 -17.27 9.96
N VAL A 55 -9.51 -17.23 8.70
CA VAL A 55 -8.59 -17.41 7.57
C VAL A 55 -7.51 -16.33 7.54
N ALA A 56 -7.88 -15.05 7.65
CA ALA A 56 -6.91 -13.96 7.55
C ALA A 56 -5.87 -13.99 8.68
N TRP A 57 -6.29 -14.23 9.93
CA TRP A 57 -5.35 -14.26 11.06
C TRP A 57 -4.49 -15.53 11.07
N THR A 58 -5.01 -16.68 10.63
CA THR A 58 -4.19 -17.89 10.44
C THR A 58 -3.16 -17.69 9.32
N THR A 59 -3.57 -17.12 8.18
CA THR A 59 -2.63 -16.78 7.10
C THR A 59 -1.57 -15.80 7.58
N LEU A 60 -1.94 -14.78 8.39
CA LEU A 60 -0.97 -13.84 8.97
C LEU A 60 0.10 -14.59 9.76
N ALA A 61 -0.31 -15.49 10.66
CA ALA A 61 0.62 -16.25 11.49
C ALA A 61 1.55 -17.11 10.64
N VAL A 62 0.99 -17.89 9.70
CA VAL A 62 1.78 -18.76 8.81
C VAL A 62 2.73 -17.96 7.94
N GLY A 63 2.22 -16.93 7.24
CA GLY A 63 3.03 -16.13 6.34
C GLY A 63 4.10 -15.30 7.06
N ALA A 64 3.85 -14.84 8.30
CA ALA A 64 4.85 -14.13 9.09
C ALA A 64 5.99 -15.06 9.54
N VAL A 65 5.68 -16.29 9.95
CA VAL A 65 6.69 -17.31 10.26
C VAL A 65 7.48 -17.67 9.00
N CYS A 66 6.81 -17.94 7.88
CA CYS A 66 7.47 -18.24 6.62
C CYS A 66 8.37 -17.07 6.14
N LEU A 67 7.90 -15.82 6.23
CA LEU A 67 8.69 -14.64 5.90
C LEU A 67 9.95 -14.55 6.77
N ALA A 68 9.81 -14.75 8.08
CA ALA A 68 10.93 -14.74 9.02
C ALA A 68 11.95 -15.86 8.74
N LEU A 69 11.48 -17.05 8.34
CA LEU A 69 12.35 -18.16 7.94
C LEU A 69 13.05 -17.87 6.61
N THR A 70 12.33 -17.35 5.61
CA THR A 70 12.88 -17.00 4.29
C THR A 70 14.02 -16.00 4.41
N LEU A 71 13.89 -14.94 5.22
CA LEU A 71 14.94 -13.93 5.37
C LEU A 71 16.18 -14.39 6.15
N ARG A 72 16.12 -15.57 6.78
CA ARG A 72 17.28 -16.24 7.41
C ARG A 72 18.02 -17.17 6.46
N MET A 73 17.46 -17.46 5.29
CA MET A 73 18.10 -18.30 4.28
C MET A 73 19.24 -17.56 3.59
N ASP A 74 20.20 -18.32 3.06
CA ASP A 74 21.21 -17.80 2.17
C ASP A 74 20.57 -17.27 0.88
N ARG A 75 20.94 -16.04 0.51
CA ARG A 75 20.28 -15.22 -0.51
C ARG A 75 20.83 -15.46 -1.91
N ALA A 76 22.05 -15.97 -1.98
CA ALA A 76 22.65 -16.52 -3.20
C ALA A 76 21.92 -17.79 -3.66
N SER A 77 21.24 -18.47 -2.75
CA SER A 77 20.59 -19.74 -3.02
C SER A 77 19.32 -19.58 -3.87
N PRO A 78 19.10 -20.41 -4.91
CA PRO A 78 17.84 -20.42 -5.64
C PRO A 78 16.65 -20.73 -4.72
N TYR A 79 16.87 -21.46 -3.62
CA TYR A 79 15.83 -21.76 -2.64
C TYR A 79 15.29 -20.50 -1.95
N PHE A 80 16.08 -19.42 -1.82
CA PHE A 80 15.60 -18.14 -1.30
C PHE A 80 14.53 -17.52 -2.19
N THR A 81 14.76 -17.49 -3.51
CA THR A 81 13.78 -16.97 -4.48
C THR A 81 12.52 -17.81 -4.49
N LEU A 82 12.63 -19.15 -4.45
CA LEU A 82 11.47 -20.04 -4.32
C LEU A 82 10.71 -19.80 -3.01
N ALA A 83 11.40 -19.68 -1.88
CA ALA A 83 10.77 -19.43 -0.58
C ALA A 83 10.08 -18.06 -0.54
N THR A 84 10.68 -17.05 -1.17
CA THR A 84 10.10 -15.71 -1.32
C THR A 84 8.81 -15.74 -2.14
N LEU A 85 8.81 -16.43 -3.29
CA LEU A 85 7.59 -16.66 -4.08
C LEU A 85 6.57 -17.51 -3.30
N GLY A 86 7.02 -18.46 -2.49
CA GLY A 86 6.18 -19.24 -1.59
C GLY A 86 5.44 -18.37 -0.57
N VAL A 87 6.11 -17.36 0.01
CA VAL A 87 5.49 -16.38 0.89
C VAL A 87 4.43 -15.55 0.15
N ALA A 88 4.73 -15.09 -1.07
CA ALA A 88 3.72 -14.42 -1.91
C ALA A 88 2.50 -15.32 -2.19
N CYS A 89 2.71 -16.61 -2.46
CA CYS A 89 1.63 -17.57 -2.64
C CYS A 89 0.77 -17.72 -1.38
N ILE A 90 1.38 -17.78 -0.18
CA ILE A 90 0.63 -17.82 1.09
C ILE A 90 -0.28 -16.59 1.21
N TRP A 91 0.25 -15.40 0.91
CA TRP A 91 -0.52 -14.16 0.93
C TRP A 91 -1.68 -14.19 -0.07
N PHE A 92 -1.45 -14.58 -1.32
CA PHE A 92 -2.52 -14.68 -2.32
C PHE A 92 -3.58 -15.71 -1.92
N VAL A 93 -3.17 -16.94 -1.59
CA VAL A 93 -4.09 -18.03 -1.24
C VAL A 93 -4.95 -17.63 -0.05
N GLY A 94 -4.34 -17.11 1.01
CA GLY A 94 -5.09 -16.62 2.17
C GLY A 94 -6.01 -15.46 1.82
N SER A 95 -5.59 -14.57 0.91
CA SER A 95 -6.42 -13.46 0.45
C SER A 95 -7.70 -13.91 -0.24
N PHE A 96 -7.59 -14.84 -1.18
CA PHE A 96 -8.73 -15.37 -1.93
C PHE A 96 -9.59 -16.33 -1.09
N ALA A 97 -8.98 -17.13 -0.21
CA ALA A 97 -9.70 -18.02 0.70
C ALA A 97 -10.52 -17.24 1.76
N SER A 98 -10.06 -16.05 2.15
CA SER A 98 -10.72 -15.19 3.14
C SER A 98 -12.08 -14.66 2.64
N GLY A 99 -12.25 -14.50 1.32
CA GLY A 99 -13.51 -14.10 0.68
C GLY A 99 -13.32 -12.99 -0.36
N LYS A 100 -14.42 -12.44 -0.91
CA LYS A 100 -14.38 -11.44 -1.98
C LYS A 100 -13.49 -10.25 -1.60
N LEU A 101 -12.57 -9.90 -2.51
CA LEU A 101 -11.68 -8.75 -2.42
C LEU A 101 -12.18 -7.67 -3.37
N HIS A 102 -12.08 -6.41 -2.95
CA HIS A 102 -12.55 -5.28 -3.74
C HIS A 102 -11.36 -4.55 -4.33
N ALA A 103 -11.29 -4.48 -5.66
CA ALA A 103 -10.31 -3.65 -6.35
C ALA A 103 -10.49 -2.14 -6.04
N GLY A 104 -11.67 -1.76 -5.54
CA GLY A 104 -12.14 -0.41 -5.27
C GLY A 104 -12.30 0.46 -6.51
N ARG A 105 -12.98 1.56 -6.29
CA ARG A 105 -13.63 2.36 -7.34
C ARG A 105 -13.82 3.74 -6.70
N ILE A 106 -13.05 4.73 -7.12
CA ILE A 106 -13.14 6.11 -6.61
C ILE A 106 -13.95 6.90 -7.65
N SER A 107 -14.95 7.65 -7.19
CA SER A 107 -15.64 8.63 -8.04
C SER A 107 -14.84 9.93 -8.02
N VAL A 108 -14.26 10.31 -9.15
CA VAL A 108 -13.65 11.64 -9.34
C VAL A 108 -14.51 12.35 -10.37
N SER A 109 -15.19 13.43 -9.96
CA SER A 109 -16.05 14.25 -10.83
C SER A 109 -17.19 13.48 -11.52
N GLY A 110 -17.88 12.58 -10.80
CA GLY A 110 -19.02 11.83 -11.35
C GLY A 110 -18.66 10.71 -12.32
N GLN A 111 -17.36 10.47 -12.57
CA GLN A 111 -16.87 9.30 -13.31
C GLN A 111 -16.01 8.40 -12.42
N MET A 112 -16.25 7.09 -12.54
CA MET A 112 -15.44 6.06 -11.88
C MET A 112 -14.07 5.93 -12.55
N ARG A 113 -13.13 6.81 -12.20
CA ARG A 113 -11.73 6.73 -12.67
C ARG A 113 -10.85 6.17 -11.56
N ARG A 114 -9.96 5.22 -11.91
CA ARG A 114 -8.90 4.77 -11.02
C ARG A 114 -7.78 5.83 -11.08
N PRO A 115 -7.58 6.67 -10.07
CA PRO A 115 -6.55 7.70 -10.16
C PRO A 115 -5.19 7.01 -9.97
N VAL A 116 -4.45 6.85 -11.06
CA VAL A 116 -3.11 6.25 -11.08
C VAL A 116 -2.06 7.24 -10.57
N TRP A 117 -2.25 8.53 -10.85
CA TRP A 117 -1.27 9.58 -10.53
C TRP A 117 -1.10 9.87 -9.03
N PRO A 118 -2.16 10.07 -8.22
CA PRO A 118 -2.01 10.31 -6.79
C PRO A 118 -1.24 9.21 -6.03
N PRO A 119 -1.54 7.90 -6.19
CA PRO A 119 -0.76 6.86 -5.52
C PRO A 119 0.67 6.75 -6.06
N LEU A 120 0.90 7.02 -7.34
CA LEU A 120 2.26 7.07 -7.91
C LEU A 120 3.09 8.20 -7.27
N ILE A 121 2.53 9.40 -7.17
CA ILE A 121 3.18 10.56 -6.52
C ILE A 121 3.43 10.26 -5.05
N LEU A 122 2.45 9.69 -4.35
CA LEU A 122 2.61 9.36 -2.94
C LEU A 122 3.71 8.29 -2.72
N GLY A 123 3.77 7.29 -3.60
CA GLY A 123 4.83 6.29 -3.61
C GLY A 123 6.21 6.92 -3.85
N ALA A 124 6.32 7.86 -4.79
CA ALA A 124 7.56 8.59 -5.05
C ALA A 124 7.98 9.50 -3.88
N VAL A 125 7.03 10.16 -3.22
CA VAL A 125 7.29 10.95 -1.99
C VAL A 125 7.80 10.05 -0.88
N LEU A 126 7.13 8.91 -0.64
CA LEU A 126 7.61 7.91 0.32
C LEU A 126 9.00 7.41 -0.02
N ALA A 127 9.26 7.10 -1.29
CA ALA A 127 10.57 6.64 -1.73
C ALA A 127 11.65 7.70 -1.46
N THR A 128 11.35 8.97 -1.74
CA THR A 128 12.26 10.09 -1.47
C THR A 128 12.56 10.21 0.02
N VAL A 129 11.55 10.11 0.88
CA VAL A 129 11.74 10.14 2.34
C VAL A 129 12.64 9.01 2.80
N PHE A 130 12.46 7.80 2.27
CA PHE A 130 13.29 6.64 2.62
C PHE A 130 14.72 6.75 2.09
N VAL A 131 14.90 7.26 0.87
CA VAL A 131 16.23 7.52 0.29
C VAL A 131 16.99 8.58 1.10
N VAL A 132 16.35 9.67 1.50
CA VAL A 132 16.96 10.67 2.38
C VAL A 132 17.28 10.06 3.74
N GLY A 133 16.35 9.28 4.31
CA GLY A 133 16.57 8.53 5.54
C GLY A 133 17.75 7.56 5.45
N ALA A 134 17.95 6.92 4.29
CA ALA A 134 19.05 5.98 4.06
C ALA A 134 20.42 6.62 4.28
N PHE A 135 20.63 7.86 3.82
CA PHE A 135 21.87 8.60 4.07
C PHE A 135 22.15 8.85 5.55
N ILE A 136 21.10 9.02 6.36
CA ILE A 136 21.20 9.17 7.81
C ILE A 136 21.52 7.81 8.44
N THR A 137 20.73 6.78 8.11
CA THR A 137 20.88 5.45 8.72
C THR A 137 22.18 4.76 8.34
N ARG A 138 22.77 5.09 7.19
CA ARG A 138 24.10 4.64 6.78
C ARG A 138 25.20 5.06 7.75
N GLN A 139 25.03 6.20 8.44
CA GLN A 139 25.98 6.68 9.44
C GLN A 139 25.84 5.98 10.80
N ILE A 140 24.85 5.08 10.95
CA ILE A 140 24.56 4.38 12.20
C ILE A 140 24.82 2.88 11.96
N PRO A 141 25.98 2.33 12.37
CA PRO A 141 26.42 1.00 11.94
C PRO A 141 25.40 -0.13 12.16
N PRO A 142 24.70 -0.22 13.32
CA PRO A 142 23.68 -1.26 13.53
C PRO A 142 22.46 -1.17 12.59
N LEU A 143 22.14 0.02 12.08
CA LEU A 143 21.05 0.22 11.12
C LEU A 143 21.53 0.01 9.69
N ALA A 144 22.76 0.42 9.38
CA ALA A 144 23.39 0.18 8.09
C ALA A 144 23.57 -1.32 7.83
N GLU A 145 24.00 -2.09 8.83
CA GLU A 145 24.09 -3.54 8.74
C GLU A 145 22.72 -4.17 8.45
N GLN A 146 21.65 -3.69 9.07
CA GLN A 146 20.30 -4.16 8.79
C GLN A 146 19.81 -3.81 7.38
N ALA A 147 20.18 -2.65 6.84
CA ALA A 147 19.87 -2.29 5.47
C ALA A 147 20.67 -3.16 4.47
N ASN A 148 21.96 -3.38 4.70
CA ASN A 148 22.80 -4.28 3.90
C ASN A 148 22.30 -5.73 3.94
N ASN A 149 21.88 -6.17 5.12
CA ASN A 149 21.14 -7.40 5.32
C ASN A 149 19.73 -7.37 4.72
N VAL A 150 19.36 -6.42 3.87
CA VAL A 150 18.18 -6.48 3.00
C VAL A 150 18.60 -6.29 1.54
N LEU A 151 19.75 -5.68 1.26
CA LEU A 151 20.19 -5.33 -0.08
C LEU A 151 21.19 -6.33 -0.69
N GLY A 152 21.75 -7.25 0.10
CA GLY A 152 22.72 -8.27 -0.33
C GLY A 152 22.25 -9.26 -1.43
N PHE A 153 21.17 -8.98 -2.13
CA PHE A 153 20.70 -9.69 -3.33
C PHE A 153 21.39 -9.25 -4.62
N ALA A 154 21.98 -8.04 -4.63
CA ALA A 154 22.41 -7.36 -5.85
C ALA A 154 23.64 -7.95 -6.55
N GLU A 155 24.43 -8.79 -5.88
CA GLU A 155 25.73 -9.23 -6.40
C GLU A 155 25.68 -10.53 -7.24
N GLU A 156 24.67 -11.40 -7.06
CA GLU A 156 24.67 -12.75 -7.67
C GLU A 156 23.39 -13.15 -8.44
N ASN A 157 22.25 -12.50 -8.20
CA ASN A 157 20.98 -12.84 -8.86
C ASN A 157 20.69 -11.91 -10.05
N SER A 158 19.99 -12.43 -11.07
CA SER A 158 19.49 -11.61 -12.17
C SER A 158 18.60 -10.48 -11.61
N LEU A 159 19.00 -9.23 -11.80
CA LEU A 159 18.27 -8.03 -11.36
C LEU A 159 16.80 -8.06 -11.82
N LEU A 160 16.53 -8.64 -13.00
CA LEU A 160 15.17 -8.83 -13.51
C LEU A 160 14.36 -9.80 -12.65
N LEU A 161 14.96 -10.91 -12.21
CA LEU A 161 14.29 -11.89 -11.34
C LEU A 161 13.93 -11.27 -9.99
N LEU A 162 14.85 -10.49 -9.41
CA LEU A 162 14.60 -9.75 -8.17
C LEU A 162 13.51 -8.69 -8.33
N ALA A 163 13.52 -7.96 -9.44
CA ALA A 163 12.48 -6.98 -9.77
C ALA A 163 11.11 -7.65 -9.89
N VAL A 164 11.02 -8.77 -10.61
CA VAL A 164 9.76 -9.54 -10.74
C VAL A 164 9.30 -10.09 -9.39
N ALA A 165 10.20 -10.67 -8.59
CA ALA A 165 9.86 -11.16 -7.26
C ALA A 165 9.39 -10.02 -6.33
N THR A 166 10.05 -8.87 -6.37
CA THR A 166 9.68 -7.66 -5.62
C THR A 166 8.30 -7.14 -6.03
N LEU A 167 8.01 -7.12 -7.33
CA LEU A 167 6.68 -6.75 -7.85
C LEU A 167 5.60 -7.72 -7.34
N ILE A 168 5.84 -9.03 -7.46
CA ILE A 168 4.89 -10.05 -7.03
C ILE A 168 4.63 -9.96 -5.52
N ASN A 169 5.68 -9.81 -4.72
CA ASN A 169 5.56 -9.65 -3.27
C ASN A 169 4.77 -8.39 -2.89
N GLY A 170 5.09 -7.24 -3.47
CA GLY A 170 4.38 -6.00 -3.18
C GLY A 170 2.88 -6.10 -3.50
N ILE A 171 2.52 -6.76 -4.61
CA ILE A 171 1.12 -7.04 -4.94
C ILE A 171 0.51 -8.00 -3.91
N ALA A 172 1.17 -9.11 -3.61
CA ALA A 172 0.66 -10.15 -2.71
C ALA A 172 0.41 -9.60 -1.30
N GLU A 173 1.33 -8.80 -0.78
CA GLU A 173 1.20 -8.15 0.53
C GLU A 173 0.00 -7.20 0.57
N GLU A 174 -0.23 -6.39 -0.47
CA GLU A 174 -1.39 -5.50 -0.50
C GLU A 174 -2.71 -6.26 -0.64
N PHE A 175 -2.73 -7.36 -1.40
CA PHE A 175 -3.88 -8.28 -1.44
C PHE A 175 -4.21 -8.84 -0.06
N PHE A 176 -3.19 -9.17 0.72
CA PHE A 176 -3.38 -9.75 2.04
C PHE A 176 -3.67 -8.70 3.10
N PHE A 177 -2.75 -7.77 3.35
CA PHE A 177 -2.86 -6.80 4.43
C PHE A 177 -3.99 -5.79 4.19
N ARG A 178 -4.14 -5.25 2.97
CA ARG A 178 -5.17 -4.22 2.65
C ARG A 178 -6.43 -4.84 2.06
N GLY A 179 -6.37 -6.11 1.64
CA GLY A 179 -7.53 -6.88 1.23
C GLY A 179 -8.09 -7.73 2.37
N ALA A 180 -7.57 -8.94 2.56
CA ALA A 180 -8.16 -9.92 3.47
C ALA A 180 -8.09 -9.53 4.94
N LEU A 181 -6.91 -9.14 5.45
CA LEU A 181 -6.73 -8.77 6.84
C LEU A 181 -7.50 -7.49 7.18
N TYR A 182 -7.41 -6.46 6.34
CA TYR A 182 -8.20 -5.23 6.50
C TYR A 182 -9.70 -5.51 6.52
N ALA A 183 -10.18 -6.39 5.63
CA ALA A 183 -11.59 -6.76 5.58
C ALA A 183 -12.05 -7.56 6.81
N SER A 184 -11.12 -8.22 7.52
CA SER A 184 -11.40 -9.01 8.73
C SER A 184 -11.51 -8.19 10.02
N VAL A 185 -11.20 -6.90 9.97
CA VAL A 185 -11.23 -5.99 11.12
C VAL A 185 -12.46 -5.09 11.03
N LYS A 186 -13.14 -4.90 12.17
CA LYS A 186 -14.30 -4.00 12.28
C LYS A 186 -13.87 -2.54 12.22
N GLU A 187 -14.74 -1.70 11.67
CA GLU A 187 -14.58 -0.25 11.75
C GLU A 187 -14.57 0.25 13.20
N PRO A 188 -13.83 1.33 13.51
CA PRO A 188 -12.95 2.13 12.63
C PRO A 188 -11.47 1.72 12.69
N ARG A 189 -11.15 0.55 13.27
CA ARG A 189 -9.78 0.22 13.71
C ARG A 189 -8.89 -0.42 12.64
N GLN A 190 -9.36 -0.56 11.40
CA GLN A 190 -8.67 -1.39 10.40
C GLN A 190 -7.26 -0.89 10.12
N VAL A 191 -7.06 0.40 9.82
CA VAL A 191 -5.74 0.98 9.54
C VAL A 191 -4.77 0.69 10.67
N LEU A 192 -5.18 0.91 11.92
CA LEU A 192 -4.35 0.65 13.09
C LEU A 192 -4.01 -0.83 13.23
N VAL A 193 -5.02 -1.70 13.23
CA VAL A 193 -4.83 -3.14 13.48
C VAL A 193 -4.00 -3.79 12.38
N THR A 194 -4.27 -3.48 11.10
CA THR A 194 -3.49 -4.07 10.00
C THR A 194 -2.07 -3.53 9.95
N THR A 195 -1.85 -2.26 10.30
CA THR A 195 -0.50 -1.69 10.40
C THR A 195 0.29 -2.36 11.51
N VAL A 196 -0.30 -2.48 12.72
CA VAL A 196 0.36 -3.14 13.84
C VAL A 196 0.65 -4.60 13.52
N ALA A 197 -0.31 -5.31 12.91
CA ALA A 197 -0.11 -6.69 12.48
C ALA A 197 1.02 -6.83 11.45
N TYR A 198 1.11 -5.89 10.50
CA TYR A 198 2.19 -5.87 9.52
C TYR A 198 3.55 -5.61 10.17
N VAL A 199 3.64 -4.61 11.05
CA VAL A 199 4.87 -4.32 11.82
C VAL A 199 5.30 -5.52 12.65
N VAL A 200 4.38 -6.16 13.38
CA VAL A 200 4.70 -7.34 14.20
C VAL A 200 5.15 -8.51 13.35
N ALA A 201 4.46 -8.78 12.23
CA ALA A 201 4.87 -9.84 11.29
C ALA A 201 6.28 -9.58 10.73
N THR A 202 6.57 -8.33 10.36
CA THR A 202 7.89 -7.94 9.85
C THR A 202 8.96 -7.94 10.93
N LEU A 203 8.65 -7.60 12.19
CA LEU A 203 9.58 -7.69 13.32
C LEU A 203 10.09 -9.11 13.57
N LEU A 204 9.30 -10.15 13.25
CA LEU A 204 9.75 -11.55 13.38
C LEU A 204 10.96 -11.89 12.50
N THR A 205 11.21 -11.08 11.46
CA THR A 205 12.41 -11.19 10.63
C THR A 205 13.69 -10.80 11.36
N GLY A 206 13.57 -10.11 12.51
CA GLY A 206 14.70 -9.57 13.27
C GLY A 206 15.25 -8.24 12.74
N ASN A 207 14.61 -7.66 11.71
CA ASN A 207 15.07 -6.43 11.08
C ASN A 207 14.15 -5.24 11.46
N VAL A 208 14.66 -4.35 12.30
CA VAL A 208 13.92 -3.17 12.76
C VAL A 208 13.75 -2.12 11.65
N MET A 209 14.67 -2.08 10.67
CA MET A 209 14.54 -1.21 9.50
C MET A 209 13.35 -1.63 8.62
N LEU A 210 13.17 -2.93 8.38
CA LEU A 210 11.99 -3.45 7.69
C LEU A 210 10.70 -3.20 8.49
N ALA A 211 10.73 -3.37 9.81
CA ALA A 211 9.57 -3.09 10.65
C ALA A 211 9.16 -1.61 10.62
N PHE A 212 10.15 -0.70 10.62
CA PHE A 212 9.92 0.72 10.44
C PHE A 212 9.30 1.01 9.06
N ALA A 213 9.83 0.39 7.99
CA ALA A 213 9.25 0.50 6.66
C ALA A 213 7.78 0.02 6.63
N ALA A 214 7.52 -1.14 7.23
CA ALA A 214 6.18 -1.71 7.37
C ALA A 214 5.24 -0.80 8.15
N ALA A 215 5.71 -0.05 9.14
CA ALA A 215 4.90 0.91 9.88
C ALA A 215 4.46 2.08 8.98
N VAL A 216 5.40 2.71 8.28
CA VAL A 216 5.12 3.90 7.46
C VAL A 216 4.23 3.54 6.27
N ILE A 217 4.61 2.51 5.50
CA ILE A 217 3.80 2.01 4.36
C ILE A 217 2.48 1.45 4.87
N GLY A 218 2.54 0.73 6.00
CA GLY A 218 1.43 0.35 6.89
C GLY A 218 0.30 1.35 6.91
N VAL A 219 0.61 2.49 7.51
CA VAL A 219 -0.30 3.61 7.68
C VAL A 219 -0.74 4.15 6.32
N VAL A 220 0.20 4.48 5.43
CA VAL A 220 -0.13 5.16 4.17
C VAL A 220 -1.06 4.34 3.29
N THR A 221 -0.72 3.09 3.00
CA THR A 221 -1.55 2.28 2.10
C THR A 221 -2.83 1.78 2.82
N GLY A 222 -2.83 1.70 4.16
CA GLY A 222 -4.05 1.53 4.95
C GLY A 222 -5.02 2.71 4.83
N LEU A 223 -4.51 3.94 4.89
CA LEU A 223 -5.29 5.16 4.67
C LEU A 223 -5.82 5.24 3.24
N GLN A 224 -4.98 4.91 2.24
CA GLN A 224 -5.43 4.80 0.84
C GLN A 224 -6.50 3.73 0.68
N ARG A 225 -6.38 2.58 1.34
CA ARG A 225 -7.41 1.55 1.28
C ARG A 225 -8.75 2.07 1.82
N ARG A 226 -8.72 2.89 2.88
CA ARG A 226 -9.90 3.48 3.51
C ARG A 226 -10.58 4.55 2.63
N SER A 227 -9.77 5.38 1.97
CA SER A 227 -10.26 6.47 1.13
C SER A 227 -10.70 6.01 -0.26
N THR A 228 -10.05 4.99 -0.81
CA THR A 228 -10.30 4.56 -2.20
C THR A 228 -11.29 3.40 -2.31
N GLY A 229 -11.56 2.72 -1.19
CA GLY A 229 -12.36 1.50 -1.20
C GLY A 229 -11.67 0.31 -1.88
N GLY A 230 -10.38 0.42 -2.27
CA GLY A 230 -9.71 -0.53 -3.15
C GLY A 230 -8.25 -0.83 -2.88
N LEU A 231 -7.74 -1.81 -3.63
CA LEU A 231 -6.35 -2.26 -3.58
C LEU A 231 -5.45 -1.57 -4.62
N VAL A 232 -6.01 -1.00 -5.69
CA VAL A 232 -5.19 -0.45 -6.80
C VAL A 232 -4.28 0.68 -6.32
N ALA A 233 -4.80 1.64 -5.54
CA ALA A 233 -3.99 2.75 -5.02
C ALA A 233 -2.91 2.30 -4.02
N PRO A 234 -3.23 1.44 -3.02
CA PRO A 234 -2.22 0.76 -2.20
C PRO A 234 -1.12 0.06 -3.00
N ILE A 235 -1.50 -0.75 -4.00
CA ILE A 235 -0.57 -1.50 -4.85
C ILE A 235 0.36 -0.56 -5.61
N ILE A 236 -0.17 0.47 -6.29
CA ILE A 236 0.67 1.42 -7.03
C ILE A 236 1.67 2.09 -6.10
N THR A 237 1.23 2.55 -4.92
CA THR A 237 2.09 3.22 -3.94
C THR A 237 3.19 2.30 -3.44
N HIS A 238 2.83 1.06 -3.06
CA HIS A 238 3.76 0.06 -2.58
C HIS A 238 4.79 -0.28 -3.66
N LEU A 239 4.36 -0.60 -4.89
CA LEU A 239 5.26 -0.96 -5.99
C LEU A 239 6.19 0.20 -6.37
N THR A 240 5.68 1.43 -6.41
CA THR A 240 6.53 2.61 -6.69
C THR A 240 7.63 2.74 -5.65
N TRP A 241 7.28 2.57 -4.37
CA TRP A 241 8.24 2.62 -3.28
C TRP A 241 9.23 1.44 -3.33
N SER A 242 8.75 0.19 -3.41
CA SER A 242 9.60 -1.00 -3.30
C SER A 242 10.55 -1.16 -4.48
N MET A 243 10.10 -0.83 -5.70
CA MET A 243 10.97 -0.82 -6.87
C MET A 243 12.05 0.27 -6.76
N THR A 244 11.70 1.44 -6.22
CA THR A 244 12.71 2.48 -5.98
C THR A 244 13.72 2.01 -4.93
N MET A 245 13.27 1.37 -3.84
CA MET A 245 14.19 0.82 -2.83
C MET A 245 15.14 -0.22 -3.43
N LEU A 246 14.61 -1.13 -4.27
CA LEU A 246 15.39 -2.16 -4.94
C LEU A 246 16.52 -1.58 -5.80
N PHE A 247 16.25 -0.53 -6.57
CA PHE A 247 17.25 0.03 -7.50
C PHE A 247 18.13 1.12 -6.91
N VAL A 248 17.65 1.88 -5.92
CA VAL A 248 18.34 3.08 -5.42
C VAL A 248 19.12 2.80 -4.13
N LEU A 249 18.59 2.01 -3.20
CA LEU A 249 19.29 1.77 -1.93
C LEU A 249 20.66 1.10 -2.10
N PRO A 250 20.87 0.12 -3.02
CA PRO A 250 22.21 -0.46 -3.25
C PRO A 250 23.26 0.53 -3.76
N LEU A 251 22.85 1.71 -4.23
CA LEU A 251 23.78 2.76 -4.66
C LEU A 251 24.24 3.65 -3.50
N ILE A 252 23.59 3.54 -2.33
CA ILE A 252 23.83 4.38 -1.16
C ILE A 252 24.65 3.64 -0.11
N PHE A 253 24.30 2.38 0.15
CA PHE A 253 24.99 1.51 1.10
C PHE A 253 26.11 0.73 0.42
#